data_AF-A0AAD5N2G0-F1
#
_entry.id   AF-A0AAD5N2G0-F1
#
_cell.length_a   1.000
_cell.length_b   1.000
_cell.length_c   1.000
_cell.angle_alpha   90.00
_cell.angle_beta   90.00
_cell.angle_gamma   90.00
#
_symmetry.space_group_name_H-M   'P 1'
#
loop_
_entity.id
_entity.type
_entity.pdbx_description
1 polymer ?
#
loop_
_entity_poly.entity_id
_entity_poly.type
_entity_poly.pdbx_seq_one_letter_code
_entity_poly.pdbx_strand_id
1 'polypeptide(L)'
;MVCQMNLTSSKRPVKHQELPPTRKLDSKRRPDTTGGNQSKVLKPAQHAAHEVKALREIRHLRRTTGLIIPRLPFQRVVRDVAREVLKKRNINEDFNWNANALLALQVATEVYLTCFFEDTNLAAVHARRVTIVPKDVQLVRRLHGENVTMSTTSKGRRH
;
A
#
# COMPACT_ATOMS: atom_id res chain seq x y z
N MET A 1 -13.36 9.41 10.30
CA MET A 1 -13.35 10.42 9.22
C MET A 1 -13.00 9.69 7.94
N VAL A 2 -14.04 9.27 7.22
CA VAL A 2 -13.92 8.54 5.97
C VAL A 2 -13.66 9.59 4.89
N CYS A 3 -12.58 9.47 4.14
CA CYS A 3 -12.45 10.19 2.87
C CYS A 3 -13.40 9.52 1.86
N GLN A 4 -14.70 9.69 2.06
CA GLN A 4 -15.70 9.49 1.03
C GLN A 4 -15.82 10.82 0.30
N MET A 5 -14.97 11.02 -0.69
CA MET A 5 -15.31 11.99 -1.73
C MET A 5 -16.37 11.35 -2.62
N ASN A 6 -17.56 11.94 -2.55
CA ASN A 6 -18.74 11.63 -3.35
C ASN A 6 -18.39 11.60 -4.85
N LEU A 7 -18.38 10.41 -5.44
CA LEU A 7 -18.57 10.24 -6.88
C LEU A 7 -20.07 10.27 -7.14
N THR A 8 -20.56 11.46 -7.54
CA THR A 8 -21.93 11.67 -7.99
C THR A 8 -22.29 10.70 -9.11
N SER A 9 -23.38 9.97 -8.89
CA SER A 9 -24.03 9.08 -9.85
C SER A 9 -24.28 9.76 -11.21
N SER A 10 -23.56 9.32 -12.24
CA SER A 10 -23.97 9.49 -13.64
C SER A 10 -23.93 8.13 -14.31
N LYS A 11 -25.10 7.48 -14.37
CA LYS A 11 -25.32 6.21 -15.07
C LYS A 11 -25.03 6.41 -16.55
N ARG A 12 -23.89 5.94 -17.04
CA ARG A 12 -23.65 5.71 -18.47
C ARG A 12 -23.79 4.21 -18.75
N PRO A 13 -24.54 3.79 -19.78
CA PRO A 13 -24.74 2.38 -20.06
C PRO A 13 -23.44 1.79 -20.62
N VAL A 14 -22.92 0.77 -19.96
CA VAL A 14 -21.78 0.00 -20.46
C VAL A 14 -22.31 -0.97 -21.52
N LYS A 15 -21.91 -0.75 -22.79
CA LYS A 15 -22.13 -1.70 -23.88
C LYS A 15 -21.48 -3.04 -23.50
N HIS A 16 -22.28 -4.11 -23.47
CA HIS A 16 -21.76 -5.46 -23.38
C HIS A 16 -20.92 -5.75 -24.62
N GLN A 17 -19.62 -5.92 -24.44
CA GLN A 17 -18.74 -6.48 -25.47
C GLN A 17 -18.77 -8.00 -25.26
N GLU A 18 -19.53 -8.71 -26.08
CA GLU A 18 -19.61 -10.17 -26.07
C GLU A 18 -18.25 -10.79 -26.43
N LEU A 19 -17.80 -11.73 -25.59
CA LEU A 19 -16.66 -12.61 -25.88
C LEU A 19 -17.17 -13.83 -26.67
N PRO A 20 -16.40 -14.35 -27.64
CA PRO A 20 -16.85 -15.42 -28.54
C PRO A 20 -17.10 -16.76 -27.81
N PRO A 21 -18.03 -17.60 -28.29
CA PRO A 21 -18.47 -18.79 -27.58
C PRO A 21 -17.41 -19.90 -27.66
N THR A 22 -16.90 -20.33 -26.50
CA THR A 22 -16.06 -21.52 -26.42
C THR A 22 -16.91 -22.77 -26.62
N ARG A 23 -16.61 -23.53 -27.68
CA ARG A 23 -17.21 -24.83 -28.01
C ARG A 23 -17.13 -25.78 -26.82
N LYS A 24 -18.29 -26.28 -26.36
CA LYS A 24 -18.37 -27.41 -25.42
C LYS A 24 -18.04 -28.69 -26.18
N LEU A 25 -17.02 -29.42 -25.73
CA LEU A 25 -16.78 -30.80 -26.12
C LEU A 25 -17.12 -31.67 -24.91
N ASP A 26 -18.27 -32.33 -24.99
CA ASP A 26 -18.63 -33.46 -24.14
C ASP A 26 -18.12 -34.74 -24.81
N SER A 27 -17.41 -35.60 -24.07
CA SER A 27 -17.54 -37.07 -24.09
C SER A 27 -16.36 -37.79 -23.41
N LYS A 28 -16.65 -38.25 -22.19
CA LYS A 28 -16.37 -39.58 -21.65
C LYS A 28 -15.46 -40.52 -22.47
N ARG A 29 -14.29 -40.87 -21.92
CA ARG A 29 -13.63 -42.20 -22.05
C ARG A 29 -12.62 -42.41 -20.91
N ARG A 30 -12.74 -43.50 -20.17
CA ARG A 30 -11.65 -44.12 -19.38
C ARG A 30 -10.99 -45.18 -20.26
N PRO A 31 -9.68 -45.40 -20.12
CA PRO A 31 -9.23 -46.72 -19.70
C PRO A 31 -8.17 -46.67 -18.59
N ASP A 32 -7.90 -47.86 -18.08
CA ASP A 32 -7.28 -48.24 -16.83
C ASP A 32 -5.73 -48.37 -16.94
N THR A 33 -5.10 -48.32 -15.75
CA THR A 33 -3.85 -48.97 -15.32
C THR A 33 -2.45 -48.52 -15.82
N THR A 34 -1.62 -48.25 -14.79
CA THR A 34 -0.19 -48.60 -14.62
C THR A 34 0.88 -47.53 -14.88
N GLY A 35 1.51 -47.10 -13.78
CA GLY A 35 2.98 -46.92 -13.70
C GLY A 35 3.54 -45.52 -13.94
N GLY A 36 4.04 -44.87 -12.89
CA GLY A 36 4.96 -43.73 -13.01
C GLY A 36 4.82 -42.67 -11.92
N ASN A 37 5.20 -43.01 -10.68
CA ASN A 37 5.28 -42.07 -9.57
C ASN A 37 6.63 -41.31 -9.62
N GLN A 38 6.58 -40.05 -9.17
CA GLN A 38 7.70 -39.13 -8.86
C GLN A 38 8.33 -38.44 -10.09
N SER A 39 8.34 -37.12 -10.25
CA SER A 39 8.15 -36.00 -9.32
C SER A 39 7.74 -34.74 -10.13
N LYS A 40 6.47 -34.36 -10.11
CA LYS A 40 6.05 -33.02 -10.51
C LYS A 40 6.34 -32.08 -9.34
N VAL A 41 7.28 -31.16 -9.51
CA VAL A 41 7.55 -30.08 -8.55
C VAL A 41 6.30 -29.21 -8.45
N LEU A 42 5.45 -29.49 -7.46
CA LEU A 42 4.29 -28.70 -7.10
C LEU A 42 4.76 -27.40 -6.43
N LYS A 43 5.09 -26.37 -7.21
CA LYS A 43 5.23 -24.99 -6.71
C LYS A 43 4.28 -23.91 -7.29
N PRO A 44 3.05 -24.20 -7.75
CA PRO A 44 2.06 -23.13 -8.03
C PRO A 44 1.22 -22.72 -6.81
N ALA A 45 1.12 -23.54 -5.76
CA ALA A 45 0.16 -23.30 -4.67
C ALA A 45 0.56 -22.15 -3.70
N GLN A 46 1.86 -21.92 -3.49
CA GLN A 46 2.33 -20.96 -2.48
C GLN A 46 2.17 -19.50 -2.92
N HIS A 47 2.43 -19.20 -4.20
CA HIS A 47 2.26 -17.85 -4.75
C HIS A 47 0.79 -17.43 -4.78
N ALA A 48 -0.10 -18.33 -5.24
CA ALA A 48 -1.54 -18.10 -5.20
C ALA A 48 -2.05 -17.89 -3.77
N ALA A 49 -1.50 -18.62 -2.79
CA ALA A 49 -1.87 -18.44 -1.39
C ALA A 49 -1.45 -17.06 -0.84
N HIS A 50 -0.29 -16.53 -1.24
CA HIS A 50 0.17 -15.20 -0.82
C HIS A 50 -0.70 -14.09 -1.43
N GLU A 51 -1.01 -14.18 -2.71
CA GLU A 51 -1.91 -13.24 -3.40
C GLU A 51 -3.31 -13.23 -2.76
N VAL A 52 -3.87 -14.41 -2.47
CA VAL A 52 -5.17 -14.53 -1.81
C VAL A 52 -5.16 -13.93 -0.39
N LYS A 53 -4.06 -14.10 0.36
CA LYS A 53 -3.90 -13.48 1.69
C LYS A 53 -3.87 -11.95 1.59
N ALA A 54 -3.05 -11.40 0.69
CA ALA A 54 -2.95 -9.96 0.48
C ALA A 54 -4.31 -9.35 0.07
N LEU A 55 -5.02 -9.99 -0.88
CA LEU A 55 -6.35 -9.55 -1.30
C LEU A 55 -7.40 -9.64 -0.18
N ARG A 56 -7.27 -10.60 0.74
CA ARG A 56 -8.15 -10.71 1.91
C ARG A 56 -7.86 -9.57 2.90
N GLU A 57 -6.59 -9.29 3.14
CA GLU A 57 -6.14 -8.22 4.03
C GLU A 57 -6.58 -6.84 3.53
N ILE A 58 -6.38 -6.55 2.24
CA ILE A 58 -6.86 -5.29 1.63
C ILE A 58 -8.37 -5.12 1.83
N ARG A 59 -9.15 -6.18 1.61
CA ARG A 59 -10.60 -6.15 1.81
C ARG A 59 -11.00 -5.97 3.28
N HIS A 60 -10.21 -6.50 4.21
CA HIS A 60 -10.45 -6.32 5.63
C HIS A 60 -10.15 -4.88 6.07
N LEU A 61 -8.94 -4.40 5.77
CA LEU A 61 -8.45 -3.06 6.15
C LEU A 61 -9.28 -1.93 5.53
N ARG A 62 -9.85 -2.12 4.34
CA ARG A 62 -10.77 -1.14 3.74
C ARG A 62 -12.15 -1.07 4.40
N ARG A 63 -12.58 -2.13 5.10
CA ARG A 63 -13.87 -2.15 5.80
C ARG A 63 -13.76 -1.66 7.23
N THR A 64 -12.65 -1.95 7.89
CA THR A 64 -12.40 -1.57 9.28
C THR A 64 -11.69 -0.22 9.37
N THR A 65 -11.95 0.55 10.42
CA THR A 65 -11.35 1.88 10.64
C THR A 65 -10.40 1.92 11.83
N GLY A 66 -9.85 0.78 12.23
CA GLY A 66 -8.88 0.69 13.32
C GLY A 66 -7.54 1.31 12.95
N LEU A 67 -6.82 1.83 13.96
CA LEU A 67 -5.45 2.30 13.79
C LEU A 67 -4.55 1.10 13.47
N ILE A 68 -3.77 1.22 12.40
CA ILE A 68 -2.90 0.15 11.91
C ILE A 68 -1.52 0.21 12.59
N ILE A 69 -1.04 1.43 12.88
CA ILE A 69 0.26 1.61 13.52
C ILE A 69 0.11 1.40 15.03
N PRO A 70 0.98 0.60 15.68
CA PRO A 70 0.92 0.45 17.12
C PRO A 70 1.18 1.79 17.84
N ARG A 71 0.36 2.12 18.84
CA ARG A 71 0.37 3.44 19.51
C ARG A 71 1.71 3.77 20.18
N LEU A 72 2.32 2.81 20.87
CA LEU A 72 3.55 3.03 21.64
C LEU A 72 4.76 3.41 20.77
N PRO A 73 5.11 2.68 19.69
CA PRO A 73 6.22 3.09 18.82
C PRO A 73 5.94 4.40 18.10
N PHE A 74 4.70 4.66 17.65
CA PHE A 74 4.32 5.95 17.06
C PHE A 74 4.57 7.10 18.04
N GLN A 75 4.11 6.97 19.28
CA GLN A 75 4.32 7.96 20.32
C GLN A 75 5.81 8.21 20.61
N ARG A 76 6.65 7.18 20.60
CA ARG A 76 8.11 7.34 20.78
C ARG A 76 8.71 8.21 19.67
N VAL A 77 8.41 7.88 18.41
CA VAL A 77 8.89 8.65 17.25
C VAL A 77 8.43 10.10 17.30
N VAL A 78 7.16 10.35 17.62
CA VAL A 78 6.63 11.72 17.73
C VAL A 78 7.39 12.52 18.80
N ARG A 79 7.67 11.91 19.96
CA ARG A 79 8.44 12.57 21.03
C ARG A 79 9.89 12.80 20.65
N ASP A 80 10.49 11.88 19.91
CA ASP A 80 11.86 12.01 19.42
C ASP A 80 12.00 13.16 18.43
N VAL A 81 11.09 13.25 17.45
CA VAL A 81 11.05 14.34 16.47
C VAL A 81 10.79 15.69 17.16
N ALA A 82 9.85 15.73 18.11
CA ALA A 82 9.57 16.96 18.85
C ALA A 82 10.79 17.45 19.63
N ARG A 83 11.51 16.55 20.33
CA ARG A 83 12.76 16.88 21.01
C ARG A 83 13.83 17.40 20.04
N GLU A 84 13.96 16.79 18.86
CA GLU A 84 14.87 17.28 17.82
C GLU A 84 14.51 18.71 17.35
N VAL A 85 13.22 18.97 17.12
CA VAL A 85 12.73 20.30 16.71
C VAL A 85 12.93 21.34 17.80
N LEU A 86 12.65 21.02 19.07
CA LEU A 86 12.86 21.92 20.21
C LEU A 86 14.34 22.26 20.37
N LYS A 87 15.21 21.25 20.28
CA LYS A 87 16.68 21.44 20.32
C LYS A 87 17.16 22.36 19.20
N LYS A 88 16.67 22.19 17.97
CA LYS A 88 16.99 23.07 16.83
C LYS A 88 16.53 24.52 17.05
N ARG A 89 15.51 24.74 17.89
CA ARG A 89 14.99 26.07 18.25
C ARG A 89 15.61 26.65 19.53
N ASN A 90 16.61 25.99 20.12
CA ASN A 90 17.25 26.38 21.39
C ASN A 90 16.26 26.50 22.58
N ILE A 91 15.20 25.68 22.59
CA ILE A 91 14.23 25.61 23.69
C ILE A 91 14.58 24.38 24.53
N ASN A 92 14.94 24.60 25.80
CA ASN A 92 15.39 23.56 26.73
C ASN A 92 14.31 23.16 27.75
N GLU A 93 13.05 23.46 27.46
CA GLU A 93 11.91 23.15 28.33
C GLU A 93 11.35 21.76 28.08
N ASP A 94 10.98 21.08 29.17
CA ASP A 94 10.31 19.79 29.12
C ASP A 94 8.85 19.96 28.64
N PHE A 95 8.53 19.31 27.52
CA PHE A 95 7.20 19.38 26.92
C PHE A 95 6.30 18.21 27.33
N ASN A 96 5.18 18.53 27.97
CA ASN A 96 4.15 17.56 28.34
C ASN A 96 3.16 17.31 27.20
N TRP A 97 2.76 16.05 27.02
CA TRP A 97 1.89 15.64 25.92
C TRP A 97 0.47 15.34 26.39
N ASN A 98 -0.51 15.91 25.71
CA ASN A 98 -1.90 15.48 25.83
C ASN A 98 -2.13 14.17 25.06
N ALA A 99 -2.79 13.19 25.68
CA ALA A 99 -3.12 11.91 25.06
C ALA A 99 -3.98 12.07 23.80
N ASN A 100 -4.95 13.00 23.81
CA ASN A 100 -5.81 13.27 22.66
C ASN A 100 -5.05 13.90 21.49
N ALA A 101 -4.02 14.70 21.77
CA ALA A 101 -3.18 15.30 20.73
C ALA A 101 -2.32 14.23 20.03
N LEU A 102 -1.74 13.30 20.78
CA LEU A 102 -1.00 12.16 20.22
C LEU A 102 -1.90 11.28 19.34
N LEU A 103 -3.13 11.03 19.78
CA LEU A 103 -4.10 10.28 18.98
C LEU A 103 -4.47 11.01 17.69
N ALA A 104 -4.72 12.33 17.76
CA ALA A 104 -5.05 13.13 16.59
C ALA A 104 -3.91 13.15 15.56
N LEU A 105 -2.66 13.28 16.02
CA LEU A 105 -1.48 13.16 15.15
C LEU A 105 -1.43 11.80 14.48
N GLN A 106 -1.68 10.71 15.22
CA GLN A 106 -1.67 9.37 14.65
C GLN A 106 -2.72 9.21 13.56
N VAL A 107 -3.97 9.58 13.86
CA VAL A 107 -5.08 9.53 12.90
C VAL A 107 -4.75 10.32 11.63
N ALA A 108 -4.25 11.55 11.78
CA ALA A 108 -3.87 12.38 10.63
C ALA A 108 -2.77 11.73 9.79
N THR A 109 -1.73 11.18 10.43
CA THR A 109 -0.63 10.53 9.71
C THR A 109 -1.06 9.25 8.98
N GLU A 110 -1.90 8.41 9.59
CA GLU A 110 -2.38 7.18 8.94
C GLU A 110 -3.31 7.49 7.75
N VAL A 111 -4.15 8.51 7.88
CA VAL A 111 -4.99 8.98 6.76
C VAL A 111 -4.11 9.50 5.62
N TYR A 112 -3.13 10.36 5.93
CA TYR A 112 -2.21 10.88 4.92
C TYR A 112 -1.45 9.76 4.20
N LEU A 113 -0.89 8.80 4.95
CA LEU A 113 -0.17 7.67 4.35
C LEU A 113 -1.08 6.80 3.49
N THR A 114 -2.33 6.57 3.90
CA THR A 114 -3.29 5.79 3.12
C THR A 114 -3.57 6.43 1.78
N CYS A 115 -3.92 7.73 1.77
CA CYS A 115 -4.16 8.47 0.52
C CYS A 115 -2.89 8.54 -0.35
N PHE A 116 -1.72 8.74 0.27
CA PHE A 116 -0.44 8.78 -0.42
C PHE A 116 -0.10 7.44 -1.10
N PHE A 117 -0.40 6.30 -0.45
CA PHE A 117 -0.18 4.98 -1.04
C PHE A 117 -1.21 4.63 -2.12
N GLU A 118 -2.42 5.18 -2.06
CA GLU A 118 -3.40 5.05 -3.15
C GLU A 118 -2.88 5.73 -4.44
N ASP A 119 -2.36 6.96 -4.33
CA ASP A 119 -1.73 7.66 -5.45
C ASP A 119 -0.47 6.93 -5.96
N THR A 120 0.36 6.43 -5.04
CA THR A 120 1.56 5.65 -5.40
C THR A 120 1.19 4.35 -6.12
N ASN A 121 0.11 3.70 -5.71
CA ASN A 121 -0.41 2.51 -6.37
C ASN A 121 -0.92 2.83 -7.78
N LEU A 122 -1.59 3.97 -7.99
CA LEU A 122 -1.98 4.42 -9.33
C LEU A 122 -0.76 4.62 -10.25
N ALA A 123 0.33 5.18 -9.73
CA ALA A 123 1.58 5.32 -10.49
C ALA A 123 2.21 3.96 -10.86
N ALA A 124 2.18 2.98 -9.96
CA ALA A 124 2.66 1.63 -10.25
C ALA A 124 1.82 0.93 -11.34
N VAL A 125 0.48 1.05 -11.27
CA VAL A 125 -0.45 0.49 -12.27
C VAL A 125 -0.28 1.19 -13.62
N HIS A 126 -0.06 2.50 -13.64
CA HIS A 126 0.24 3.24 -14.87
C HIS A 126 1.48 2.68 -15.57
N ALA A 127 2.48 2.25 -14.81
CA ALA A 127 3.69 1.57 -15.31
C ALA A 127 3.53 0.05 -15.53
N ARG A 128 2.30 -0.49 -15.50
CA ARG A 128 1.96 -1.92 -15.67
C ARG A 128 2.61 -2.84 -14.63
N ARG A 129 2.82 -2.34 -13.41
CA ARG A 129 3.34 -3.11 -12.27
C ARG A 129 2.29 -3.26 -11.18
N VAL A 130 2.42 -4.32 -10.39
CA VAL A 130 1.62 -4.55 -9.17
C VAL A 130 2.40 -4.14 -7.91
N THR A 131 3.73 -4.17 -7.97
CA THR A 131 4.60 -3.80 -6.85
C THR A 131 4.97 -2.31 -6.92
N ILE A 132 4.68 -1.58 -5.85
CA ILE A 132 5.14 -0.21 -5.66
C ILE A 132 6.66 -0.17 -5.48
N VAL A 133 7.33 0.80 -6.11
CA VAL A 133 8.78 0.99 -5.99
C VAL A 133 9.11 2.41 -5.50
N PRO A 134 10.33 2.67 -5.00
CA PRO A 134 10.71 4.01 -4.53
C PRO A 134 10.56 5.11 -5.59
N LYS A 135 10.67 4.78 -6.88
CA LYS A 135 10.44 5.73 -7.99
C LYS A 135 8.98 6.20 -8.05
N ASP A 136 8.02 5.35 -7.71
CA ASP A 136 6.59 5.71 -7.68
C ASP A 136 6.32 6.71 -6.56
N VAL A 137 6.89 6.45 -5.38
CA VAL A 137 6.84 7.36 -4.21
C VAL A 137 7.46 8.71 -4.56
N GLN A 138 8.65 8.72 -5.15
CA GLN A 138 9.34 9.95 -5.55
C GLN A 138 8.53 10.75 -6.57
N LEU A 139 7.89 10.08 -7.53
CA LEU A 139 7.02 10.71 -8.50
C LEU A 139 5.83 11.39 -7.82
N VAL A 140 5.11 10.67 -6.96
CA VAL A 140 3.94 11.22 -6.25
C VAL A 140 4.32 12.41 -5.37
N ARG A 141 5.43 12.33 -4.61
CA ARG A 141 5.91 13.45 -3.80
C ARG A 141 6.20 14.70 -4.65
N ARG A 142 6.80 14.50 -5.83
CA ARG A 142 7.08 15.59 -6.77
C ARG A 142 5.79 16.20 -7.32
N LEU A 143 4.77 15.38 -7.60
CA LEU A 143 3.46 15.85 -8.07
C LEU A 143 2.68 16.58 -6.97
N HIS A 144 2.80 16.16 -5.71
CA HIS A 144 2.22 16.84 -4.54
C HIS A 144 2.96 18.15 -4.19
N GLY A 145 4.10 18.43 -4.80
CA GLY A 145 4.92 19.61 -4.48
C GLY A 145 5.73 19.46 -3.18
N GLU A 146 5.79 18.26 -2.62
CA GLU A 146 6.57 17.93 -1.42
C GLU A 146 8.04 17.70 -1.79
N ASN A 147 8.72 18.77 -2.21
CA ASN A 147 10.15 18.73 -2.45
C ASN A 147 10.89 18.69 -1.10
N VAL A 148 10.98 17.52 -0.47
CA VAL A 148 12.11 17.26 0.41
C VAL A 148 13.32 17.24 -0.51
N THR A 149 14.07 18.34 -0.48
CA THR A 149 15.45 18.39 -0.94
C THR A 149 16.16 17.24 -0.24
N MET A 150 16.27 16.10 -0.92
CA MET A 150 17.26 15.09 -0.59
C MET A 150 18.58 15.83 -0.81
N SER A 151 19.09 16.45 0.24
CA SER A 151 20.47 16.88 0.32
C SER A 151 21.26 15.60 0.13
N THR A 152 21.55 15.31 -1.13
CA THR A 152 22.62 14.40 -1.51
C THR A 152 23.84 15.03 -0.89
N THR A 153 24.17 14.60 0.33
CA THR A 153 25.43 14.91 0.96
C THR A 153 26.46 14.40 -0.03
N SER A 154 27.05 15.37 -0.73
CA SER A 154 28.19 15.23 -1.62
C SER A 154 29.21 14.30 -0.95
N LYS A 155 29.18 13.02 -1.34
CA LYS A 155 30.26 12.10 -1.04
C LYS A 155 31.37 12.49 -2.01
N GLY A 156 32.36 13.20 -1.48
CA GLY A 156 33.52 13.71 -2.19
C GLY A 156 34.02 12.73 -3.24
N ARG A 157 33.95 13.17 -4.50
CA ARG A 157 34.60 12.53 -5.63
C ARG A 157 36.10 12.73 -5.43
N ARG A 158 36.78 11.65 -5.02
CA ARG A 158 38.25 11.58 -5.00
C ARG A 158 38.76 11.88 -6.41
N HIS A 159 39.61 12.89 -6.53
CA HIS A 159 40.67 12.99 -7.53
C HIS A 159 41.97 13.24 -6.78
#